data_AF-A0A151TPI9-F1
#
_entry.id   AF-A0A151TPI9-F1
#
_cell.length_a   1.000
_cell.length_b   1.000
_cell.length_c   1.000
_cell.angle_alpha   90.00
_cell.angle_beta   90.00
_cell.angle_gamma   90.00
#
_symmetry.space_group_name_H-M   'P 1'
#
loop_
_entity.id
_entity.type
_entity.pdbx_description
1 polymer ?
#
loop_
_entity_poly.entity_id
_entity_poly.type
_entity_poly.pdbx_seq_one_letter_code
_entity_poly.pdbx_strand_id
1 'polypeptide(L)' 'KYTKELLSKFKMNDCKPMPKPMHPSMGLSKDKSGKPVDQMTYRGMIGSLLYLIASKSDIKFSVGLCVRF' A
#
# COMPACT_ATOMS: atom_id res chain seq x y z
N LYS A 1 10.90 -6.73 10.38
CA LYS A 1 11.91 -7.01 9.33
C LYS A 1 11.28 -6.86 7.94
N TYR A 2 10.31 -7.71 7.57
CA TYR A 2 9.63 -7.70 6.27
C TYR A 2 9.06 -6.34 5.82
N THR A 3 8.38 -5.58 6.71
CA THR A 3 7.85 -4.25 6.35
C THR A 3 8.94 -3.29 5.87
N LYS A 4 10.14 -3.28 6.48
CA LYS A 4 11.24 -2.40 6.09
C LYS A 4 11.82 -2.80 4.73
N GLU A 5 12.00 -4.11 4.51
CA GLU A 5 12.46 -4.65 3.22
C GLU A 5 11.47 -4.33 2.09
N LEU A 6 10.17 -4.43 2.38
CA LEU A 6 9.11 -4.09 1.45
C LEU A 6 9.13 -2.61 1.05
N LEU A 7 9.24 -1.70 2.02
CA LEU A 7 9.35 -0.26 1.76
C LEU A 7 10.59 0.05 0.92
N SER A 8 11.72 -0.59 1.23
CA SER A 8 12.95 -0.43 0.45
C SER A 8 12.82 -0.91 -0.99
N LYS A 9 12.23 -2.09 -1.20
CA LYS A 9 11.98 -2.68 -2.53
C LYS A 9 11.22 -1.74 -3.47
N PHE A 10 10.26 -1.00 -2.91
CA PHE A 10 9.40 -0.09 -3.67
C PHE A 10 9.76 1.39 -3.50
N LYS A 11 10.94 1.70 -2.92
CA LYS A 11 11.46 3.06 -2.73
C LYS A 11 10.51 3.97 -1.92
N MET A 12 9.87 3.41 -0.89
CA MET A 12 8.93 4.10 0.00
C MET A 12 9.53 4.42 1.38
N ASN A 13 10.86 4.45 1.51
CA ASN A 13 11.53 4.73 2.79
C ASN A 13 11.29 6.16 3.28
N ASP A 14 11.10 7.11 2.35
CA ASP A 14 10.89 8.53 2.66
C ASP A 14 9.41 8.86 2.94
N CYS A 15 8.52 7.87 2.87
CA CYS A 15 7.10 8.06 3.15
C CYS A 15 6.89 8.39 4.63
N LYS A 16 6.06 9.42 4.88
CA LYS A 16 5.71 9.82 6.25
C LYS A 16 5.00 8.67 6.98
N PRO A 17 5.48 8.27 8.17
CA PRO A 17 4.80 7.24 8.96
C PRO A 17 3.42 7.73 9.39
N MET A 18 2.43 6.85 9.31
CA MET A 18 1.07 7.13 9.72
C MET A 18 0.71 6.27 10.93
N PRO A 19 0.49 6.86 12.11
CA PRO A 19 0.22 6.10 13.34
C PRO A 19 -1.22 5.59 13.41
N LYS A 20 -2.13 6.17 12.64
CA LYS A 20 -3.54 5.80 12.59
C LYS A 20 -3.84 5.11 11.25
N PRO A 21 -4.51 3.94 11.26
CA PRO A 21 -4.99 3.32 10.03
C PRO A 21 -5.90 4.26 9.23
N MET A 22 -6.03 3.97 7.94
CA MET A 22 -6.97 4.69 7.07
C MET A 22 -8.39 4.56 7.60
N HIS A 23 -9.12 5.68 7.60
CA HIS A 23 -10.51 5.69 8.04
C HIS A 23 -11.41 4.97 7.01
N PRO A 24 -12.40 4.15 7.42
CA PRO A 24 -13.26 3.41 6.50
C PRO A 24 -14.06 4.24 5.50
N SER A 25 -14.28 5.53 5.78
CA SER A 25 -14.95 6.44 4.85
C SER A 25 -14.01 7.04 3.80
N MET A 26 -12.71 6.81 3.89
CA MET A 26 -11.74 7.28 2.89
C MET A 26 -11.75 6.34 1.69
N GLY A 27 -11.83 6.92 0.49
CA GLY A 27 -11.71 6.20 -0.78
C GLY A 27 -10.39 6.50 -1.48
N LEU A 28 -10.08 5.69 -2.50
CA LEU A 28 -8.99 5.97 -3.43
C LEU A 28 -9.49 6.83 -4.59
N SER A 29 -8.65 7.71 -5.10
CA SER A 29 -8.95 8.58 -6.24
C SER A 29 -7.75 8.60 -7.17
N LYS A 30 -8.00 8.70 -8.48
CA LYS A 30 -6.91 8.76 -9.46
C LYS A 30 -6.20 10.10 -9.35
N ASP A 31 -4.90 10.06 -9.07
CA ASP A 31 -4.05 11.23 -9.16
C ASP A 31 -3.74 11.53 -10.64
N LYS A 32 -4.27 12.66 -11.15
CA LYS A 32 -4.04 13.10 -12.54
C LYS A 32 -2.66 13.71 -12.74
N SER A 33 -2.05 14.23 -11.67
CA SER A 33 -0.69 14.80 -11.65
C SER A 33 0.39 13.78 -11.28
N GLY A 34 -0.03 12.60 -10.83
CA GLY A 34 0.86 11.55 -10.36
C GLY A 34 1.67 10.90 -11.46
N LYS A 35 2.80 10.31 -11.08
CA LYS A 35 3.60 9.48 -12.00
C LYS A 35 2.84 8.19 -12.31
N PRO A 36 2.74 7.77 -13.58
CA PRO A 36 2.16 6.49 -13.92
C PRO A 36 2.99 5.36 -13.31
N VAL A 37 2.31 4.38 -12.74
CA VAL A 37 2.92 3.16 -12.20
C VAL A 37 2.63 2.02 -13.16
N ASP A 38 3.66 1.25 -13.49
CA ASP A 38 3.51 0.05 -14.29
C ASP A 38 2.60 -0.98 -13.60
N GLN A 39 1.75 -1.66 -14.38
CA GLN A 39 0.75 -2.60 -13.84
C GLN A 39 1.38 -3.81 -13.16
N MET A 40 2.50 -4.34 -13.66
CA MET A 40 3.19 -5.49 -13.04
C MET A 40 3.78 -5.06 -11.70
N THR A 41 4.36 -3.86 -11.65
CA THR A 41 4.88 -3.26 -10.42
C THR A 41 3.76 -3.09 -9.38
N TYR A 42 2.62 -2.53 -9.78
CA TYR A 42 1.45 -2.37 -8.91
C TYR A 42 0.95 -3.70 -8.35
N ARG A 43 0.72 -4.70 -9.22
CA ARG A 43 0.31 -6.04 -8.79
C ARG A 43 1.32 -6.69 -7.84
N GLY A 44 2.62 -6.50 -8.07
CA GLY A 44 3.68 -6.95 -7.19
C GLY A 44 3.66 -6.29 -5.80
N MET A 45 3.34 -5.00 -5.73
CA MET A 45 3.13 -4.30 -4.45
C MET A 45 1.93 -4.89 -3.70
N ILE A 46 0.80 -5.05 -4.38
CA ILE A 46 -0.43 -5.62 -3.80
C ILE A 46 -0.17 -7.03 -3.25
N GLY A 47 0.49 -7.91 -4.00
CA GLY A 47 0.83 -9.25 -3.53
C GLY A 47 1.68 -9.26 -2.26
N SER A 48 2.63 -8.33 -2.16
CA SER A 48 3.48 -8.21 -0.97
C SER A 48 2.72 -7.62 0.23
N LEU A 49 1.77 -6.71 -0.01
CA LEU A 49 0.88 -6.16 1.01
C LEU A 49 -0.11 -7.21 1.53
N LEU A 50 -0.64 -8.08 0.67
CA LEU A 50 -1.52 -9.18 1.06
C LEU A 50 -0.84 -10.13 2.05
N TYR A 51 0.45 -10.44 1.83
CA TYR A 51 1.24 -11.19 2.81
C TYR A 51 1.37 -10.44 4.15
N LEU A 52 1.53 -9.12 4.11
CA LEU A 52 1.64 -8.30 5.31
C LEU A 52 0.36 -8.29 6.16
N ILE A 53 -0.83 -8.32 5.54
CA ILE A 53 -2.14 -8.37 6.24
C ILE A 53 -2.22 -9.52 7.24
N ALA A 54 -1.63 -10.68 6.91
CA ALA A 54 -1.66 -11.86 7.78
C ALA A 54 -1.00 -11.60 9.15
N SER A 55 -0.01 -10.71 9.18
CA SER A 55 0.71 -10.32 10.41
C SER A 55 0.26 -8.98 11.00
N LYS A 56 -0.39 -8.13 10.19
CA LYS A 56 -0.77 -6.76 10.51
C LYS A 56 -2.18 -6.49 10.01
N SER A 57 -3.16 -6.75 10.88
CA SER A 57 -4.58 -6.59 10.55
C SER A 57 -5.03 -5.12 10.46
N ASP A 58 -4.24 -4.19 11.00
CA ASP A 58 -4.49 -2.75 11.01
C ASP A 58 -4.52 -2.12 9.62
N ILE A 59 -3.85 -2.72 8.63
CA ILE A 59 -3.82 -2.22 7.24
C ILE A 59 -4.83 -2.90 6.31
N LYS A 60 -5.60 -3.88 6.80
CA LYS A 60 -6.47 -4.74 5.98
C LYS A 60 -7.46 -3.93 5.12
N PHE A 61 -8.06 -2.89 5.70
CA PHE A 61 -9.01 -2.04 4.98
C PHE A 61 -8.34 -1.32 3.80
N SER A 62 -7.19 -0.67 4.04
CA SER A 62 -6.44 0.06 3.01
C SER A 62 -6.01 -0.85 1.86
N VAL A 63 -5.45 -2.02 2.18
CA VAL A 63 -5.02 -2.97 1.14
C VAL A 63 -6.21 -3.49 0.35
N GLY A 64 -7.35 -3.74 1.01
CA GLY A 64 -8.59 -4.16 0.34
C GLY A 64 -9.11 -3.14 -0.68
N LEU A 65 -8.94 -1.84 -0.42
CA LEU A 65 -9.25 -0.80 -1.40
C LEU A 65 -8.28 -0.84 -2.59
N CYS A 66 -6.97 -0.97 -2.33
CA CYS A 66 -5.97 -1.01 -3.39
C CYS A 66 -6.12 -2.26 -4.29
N VAL A 67 -6.55 -3.41 -3.76
CA VAL A 67 -6.82 -4.61 -4.57
C VAL A 67 -7.92 -4.38 -5.62
N ARG A 68 -8.87 -3.48 -5.35
CA ARG A 68 -10.04 -3.20 -6.20
C ARG A 68 -9.84 -2.01 -7.15
N PHE A 69 -8.80 -1.21 -6.93
CA PHE A 69 -8.50 0.02 -7.67
C PHE A 69 -7.51 -0.26 -8.79
#